data_AF-A0A812N150-F1
#
_entry.id   AF-A0A812N150-F1
#
_cell.length_a   1.000
_cell.length_b   1.000
_cell.length_c   1.000
_cell.angle_alpha   90.00
_cell.angle_beta   90.00
_cell.angle_gamma   90.00
#
_symmetry.space_group_name_H-M   'P 1'
#
loop_
_entity.id
_entity.type
_entity.pdbx_description
1 polymer ?
#
loop_
_entity_poly.entity_id
_entity_poly.type
_entity_poly.pdbx_seq_one_letter_code
_entity_poly.pdbx_strand_id
1 'polypeptide(L)'
;MQRLQRMLLPRSWSWTGTVHFALVVFLAAGLAAGEHVTVDGPVIGIDLGTTYSCAAVFKSGAVEIIPSSEGSRIMPSSVAFTPGKEVPLIGESAKDLALSSPAQTLSNVKRLIGRDYKDAGVQRDSKMMPFKVVAHSDGSAAISVAVDGQAKVLRPEEISALLLKELTDRAQKYLGREVKHA
;
A
#
# COMPACT_ATOMS: atom_id res chain seq x y z
N MET A 1 -41.31 -49.44 65.12
CA MET A 1 -40.06 -49.90 65.74
C MET A 1 -38.89 -49.24 65.02
N GLN A 2 -37.96 -48.64 65.78
CA GLN A 2 -36.58 -48.22 65.44
C GLN A 2 -36.41 -47.19 64.30
N ARG A 3 -36.13 -45.90 64.56
CA ARG A 3 -34.83 -45.28 64.92
C ARG A 3 -33.64 -45.74 64.05
N LEU A 4 -33.23 -44.88 63.11
CA LEU A 4 -31.86 -44.74 62.57
C LEU A 4 -31.70 -43.26 62.14
N GLN A 5 -31.17 -42.43 63.04
CA GLN A 5 -29.79 -41.93 63.07
C GLN A 5 -29.54 -40.71 62.17
N ARG A 6 -29.36 -39.57 62.85
CA ARG A 6 -28.87 -38.28 62.36
C ARG A 6 -27.46 -38.44 61.77
N MET A 7 -27.18 -37.74 60.67
CA MET A 7 -25.84 -37.22 60.41
C MET A 7 -25.93 -35.75 59.98
N LEU A 8 -25.26 -34.92 60.75
CA LEU A 8 -25.21 -33.46 60.68
C LEU A 8 -24.41 -33.02 59.46
N LEU A 9 -24.94 -32.09 58.67
CA LEU A 9 -24.15 -31.26 57.77
C LEU A 9 -24.48 -29.77 58.01
N PRO A 10 -23.47 -28.90 58.14
CA PRO A 10 -23.65 -27.49 58.41
C PRO A 10 -24.10 -26.77 57.13
N ARG A 11 -25.29 -26.19 57.12
CA ARG A 11 -25.75 -25.26 56.07
C ARG A 11 -25.64 -23.83 56.57
N SER A 12 -24.47 -23.23 56.41
CA SER A 12 -24.33 -21.78 56.32
C SER A 12 -23.46 -21.44 55.12
N TRP A 13 -24.04 -21.60 53.93
CA TRP A 13 -23.50 -20.96 52.74
C TRP A 13 -24.17 -19.59 52.63
N SER A 14 -23.48 -18.55 53.10
CA SER A 14 -23.95 -17.17 52.99
C SER A 14 -23.85 -16.70 51.54
N TRP A 15 -24.92 -16.08 51.06
CA TRP A 15 -25.12 -15.54 49.70
C TRP A 15 -24.19 -14.38 49.31
N THR A 16 -23.14 -14.11 50.08
CA THR A 16 -22.20 -13.00 49.84
C THR A 16 -21.03 -13.37 48.92
N GLY A 17 -20.74 -14.67 48.72
CA GLY A 17 -19.62 -15.13 47.89
C GLY A 17 -19.85 -15.07 46.37
N THR A 18 -21.11 -15.05 45.92
CA THR A 18 -21.46 -15.13 44.49
C THR A 18 -21.29 -13.79 43.77
N VAL A 19 -21.41 -12.68 44.50
CA VAL A 19 -21.38 -11.33 43.91
C VAL A 19 -19.96 -10.88 43.55
N HIS A 20 -18.95 -11.27 44.34
CA HIS A 20 -17.55 -10.93 44.06
C HIS A 20 -16.95 -11.70 42.89
N PHE A 21 -17.35 -12.97 42.68
CA PHE A 21 -16.83 -13.77 41.58
C PHE A 21 -17.38 -13.30 40.22
N ALA A 22 -18.64 -12.84 40.17
CA ALA A 22 -19.25 -12.31 38.95
C ALA A 22 -18.62 -10.96 38.51
N LEU A 23 -18.20 -10.12 39.46
CA LEU A 23 -17.68 -8.78 39.16
C LEU A 23 -16.24 -8.80 38.60
N VAL A 24 -15.42 -9.77 39.01
CA VAL A 24 -14.05 -9.95 38.50
C VAL A 24 -14.05 -10.54 37.08
N VAL A 25 -15.01 -11.42 36.76
CA VAL A 25 -15.15 -11.99 35.40
C VAL A 25 -15.62 -10.94 34.39
N PHE A 26 -16.49 -10.00 34.80
CA PHE A 26 -16.91 -8.89 33.93
C PHE A 26 -15.81 -7.86 33.68
N LEU A 27 -14.94 -7.60 34.67
CA LEU A 27 -13.84 -6.64 34.51
C LEU A 27 -12.73 -7.18 33.58
N ALA A 28 -12.48 -8.49 33.58
CA ALA A 28 -11.48 -9.12 32.71
C ALA A 28 -11.93 -9.18 31.23
N ALA A 29 -13.22 -9.32 30.95
CA ALA A 29 -13.75 -9.36 29.58
C ALA A 29 -13.68 -7.99 28.86
N GLY A 30 -13.68 -6.88 29.61
CA GLY A 30 -13.61 -5.53 29.04
C GLY A 30 -12.24 -5.11 28.52
N LEU A 31 -11.16 -5.80 28.92
CA LEU A 31 -9.78 -5.46 28.50
C LEU A 31 -9.31 -6.19 27.23
N ALA A 32 -10.05 -7.16 26.70
CA ALA A 32 -9.60 -8.02 25.60
C ALA A 32 -10.24 -7.70 24.24
N ALA A 33 -11.13 -6.73 24.15
CA ALA A 33 -11.74 -6.32 22.88
C ALA A 33 -10.88 -5.25 22.21
N GLY A 34 -9.87 -5.67 21.47
CA GLY A 34 -9.25 -4.81 20.46
C GLY A 34 -10.32 -4.38 19.45
N GLU A 35 -10.36 -3.09 19.12
CA GLU A 35 -11.28 -2.55 18.11
C GLU A 35 -11.02 -3.23 16.76
N HIS A 36 -11.97 -4.05 16.30
CA HIS A 36 -11.86 -4.74 15.02
C HIS A 36 -12.34 -3.78 13.93
N VAL A 37 -11.40 -3.07 13.30
CA VAL A 37 -11.72 -2.21 12.15
C VAL A 37 -12.21 -3.09 11.01
N THR A 38 -13.50 -3.02 10.69
CA THR A 38 -14.07 -3.68 9.51
C THR A 38 -13.80 -2.82 8.29
N VAL A 39 -13.10 -3.39 7.30
CA VAL A 39 -12.84 -2.74 6.02
C VAL A 39 -13.98 -3.10 5.05
N ASP A 40 -14.76 -2.09 4.65
CA ASP A 40 -15.81 -2.25 3.66
C ASP A 40 -15.24 -2.09 2.25
N GLY A 41 -15.35 -3.13 1.42
CA GLY A 41 -14.95 -3.11 0.02
C GLY A 41 -13.73 -3.98 -0.31
N PRO A 42 -13.31 -4.02 -1.58
CA PRO A 42 -12.16 -4.81 -2.00
C PRO A 42 -10.85 -4.23 -1.44
N VAL A 43 -10.01 -5.12 -0.91
CA VAL A 43 -8.61 -4.84 -0.59
C VAL A 43 -7.73 -5.46 -1.66
N ILE A 44 -6.80 -4.67 -2.21
CA ILE A 44 -5.79 -5.15 -3.14
C ILE A 44 -4.41 -5.16 -2.49
N GLY A 45 -3.51 -6.00 -2.97
CA GLY A 45 -2.08 -5.92 -2.66
C GLY A 45 -1.34 -5.33 -3.86
N ILE A 46 -0.48 -4.34 -3.62
CA ILE A 46 0.36 -3.74 -4.66
C ILE A 46 1.83 -4.04 -4.38
N ASP A 47 2.51 -4.66 -5.34
CA ASP A 47 3.96 -4.66 -5.40
C ASP A 47 4.42 -3.51 -6.27
N LEU A 48 4.94 -2.45 -5.65
CA LEU A 48 5.55 -1.32 -6.34
C LEU A 48 7.04 -1.61 -6.54
N GLY A 49 7.42 -2.37 -7.55
CA GLY A 49 8.83 -2.68 -7.79
C GLY A 49 9.61 -1.53 -8.45
N THR A 50 10.93 -1.74 -8.60
CA THR A 50 11.81 -0.74 -9.24
C THR A 50 11.68 -0.74 -10.76
N THR A 51 11.47 -1.92 -11.36
CA THR A 51 11.42 -2.12 -12.82
C THR A 51 10.02 -2.48 -13.28
N TYR A 52 9.35 -3.34 -12.52
CA TYR A 52 7.98 -3.75 -12.76
C TYR A 52 7.20 -3.71 -11.46
N SER A 53 5.91 -3.46 -11.58
CA SER A 53 4.95 -3.46 -10.50
C SER A 53 3.78 -4.37 -10.85
N CYS A 54 3.01 -4.82 -9.86
CA CYS A 54 1.78 -5.58 -10.09
C CYS A 54 0.75 -5.28 -9.00
N ALA A 55 -0.51 -5.64 -9.27
CA ALA A 55 -1.58 -5.62 -8.31
C ALA A 55 -2.25 -6.99 -8.23
N ALA A 56 -2.70 -7.37 -7.04
CA ALA A 56 -3.36 -8.63 -6.78
C ALA A 56 -4.59 -8.43 -5.89
N VAL A 57 -5.56 -9.32 -6.00
CA VAL A 57 -6.75 -9.34 -5.14
C VAL A 57 -6.98 -10.76 -4.62
N PHE A 58 -7.40 -10.89 -3.36
CA PHE A 58 -7.87 -12.17 -2.83
C PHE A 58 -9.37 -12.29 -3.06
N LYS A 59 -9.80 -13.23 -3.91
CA LYS A 59 -11.21 -13.44 -4.26
C LYS A 59 -11.46 -14.93 -4.47
N SER A 60 -12.66 -15.40 -4.11
CA SER A 60 -13.08 -16.79 -4.33
C SER A 60 -12.13 -17.83 -3.71
N GLY A 61 -11.47 -17.49 -2.60
CA GLY A 61 -10.54 -18.37 -1.90
C GLY A 61 -9.13 -18.44 -2.49
N ALA A 62 -8.81 -17.61 -3.49
CA ALA A 62 -7.49 -17.60 -4.14
C ALA A 62 -6.98 -16.16 -4.35
N VAL A 63 -5.65 -16.03 -4.53
CA VAL A 63 -5.03 -14.79 -4.99
C VAL A 63 -5.08 -14.75 -6.51
N GLU A 64 -5.61 -13.67 -7.06
CA GLU A 64 -5.64 -13.40 -8.48
C GLU A 64 -4.79 -12.17 -8.81
N ILE A 65 -3.79 -12.31 -9.70
CA ILE A 65 -3.03 -11.16 -10.22
C ILE A 65 -3.87 -10.44 -11.27
N ILE A 66 -4.03 -9.13 -11.10
CA ILE A 66 -4.87 -8.26 -11.91
C ILE A 66 -4.15 -7.98 -13.24
N PRO A 67 -4.70 -8.40 -14.39
CA PRO A 67 -4.10 -8.13 -15.69
C PRO A 67 -4.43 -6.71 -16.20
N SER A 68 -3.62 -6.21 -17.13
CA SER A 68 -3.97 -5.06 -17.99
C SER A 68 -5.07 -5.45 -18.98
N SER A 69 -5.60 -4.46 -19.72
CA SER A 69 -6.55 -4.69 -20.82
C SER A 69 -5.99 -5.61 -21.92
N GLU A 70 -4.67 -5.63 -22.08
CA GLU A 70 -3.93 -6.44 -23.05
C GLU A 70 -3.51 -7.80 -22.46
N GLY A 71 -3.83 -8.07 -21.19
CA GLY A 71 -3.55 -9.33 -20.51
C GLY A 71 -2.21 -9.39 -19.76
N SER A 72 -1.41 -8.31 -19.73
CA SER A 72 -0.15 -8.30 -18.98
C SER A 72 -0.41 -8.29 -17.47
N ARG A 73 0.23 -9.20 -16.72
CA ARG A 73 0.10 -9.30 -15.25
C ARG A 73 1.11 -8.48 -14.47
N ILE A 74 2.03 -7.83 -15.17
CA ILE A 74 3.03 -6.92 -14.61
C ILE A 74 3.02 -5.63 -15.44
N MET A 75 3.35 -4.51 -14.81
CA MET A 75 3.39 -3.20 -15.43
C MET A 75 4.80 -2.63 -15.29
N PRO A 76 5.44 -2.11 -16.36
CA PRO A 76 6.69 -1.36 -16.21
C PRO A 76 6.53 -0.20 -15.22
N SER A 77 7.49 -0.04 -14.31
CA SER A 77 7.52 1.07 -13.35
C SER A 77 8.07 2.34 -14.02
N SER A 78 7.38 2.78 -15.07
CA SER A 78 7.79 3.87 -15.96
C SER A 78 6.69 4.92 -16.09
N VAL A 79 7.08 6.21 -16.08
CA VAL A 79 6.19 7.35 -16.33
C VAL A 79 6.82 8.25 -17.38
N ALA A 80 6.07 8.67 -18.39
CA ALA A 80 6.58 9.56 -19.45
C ALA A 80 5.74 10.83 -19.58
N PHE A 81 6.41 11.98 -19.59
CA PHE A 81 5.81 13.29 -19.82
C PHE A 81 6.00 13.71 -21.28
N THR A 82 4.93 13.68 -22.06
CA THR A 82 4.97 14.05 -23.48
C THR A 82 4.38 15.45 -23.69
N PRO A 83 5.01 16.32 -24.51
CA PRO A 83 4.47 17.63 -24.82
C PRO A 83 3.03 17.54 -25.38
N GLY A 84 2.15 18.41 -24.90
CA GLY A 84 0.76 18.50 -25.39
C GLY A 84 -0.18 17.42 -24.86
N LYS A 85 0.26 16.57 -23.91
CA LYS A 85 -0.65 15.70 -23.15
C LYS A 85 -0.81 16.23 -21.74
N GLU A 86 -2.07 16.42 -21.33
CA GLU A 86 -2.41 16.83 -19.97
C GLU A 86 -2.09 15.75 -18.93
N VAL A 87 -2.17 14.47 -19.32
CA VAL A 87 -1.95 13.32 -18.44
C VAL A 87 -0.68 12.57 -18.89
N PRO A 88 0.24 12.24 -17.96
CA PRO A 88 1.43 11.46 -18.29
C PRO A 88 1.07 10.05 -18.75
N LEU A 89 1.92 9.49 -19.60
CA LEU A 89 1.86 8.08 -19.97
C LEU A 89 2.48 7.23 -18.87
N ILE A 90 1.93 6.04 -18.64
CA ILE A 90 2.32 5.16 -17.53
C ILE A 90 2.44 3.73 -18.04
N GLY A 91 3.35 2.95 -17.46
CA GLY A 91 3.48 1.53 -17.74
C GLY A 91 4.10 1.25 -19.10
N GLU A 92 3.46 0.37 -19.86
CA GLU A 92 3.87 -0.06 -21.20
C GLU A 92 4.00 1.16 -22.13
N SER A 93 2.99 2.03 -22.15
CA SER A 93 2.96 3.23 -22.99
C SER A 93 4.10 4.22 -22.71
N ALA A 94 4.57 4.29 -21.46
CA ALA A 94 5.73 5.11 -21.10
C ALA A 94 7.04 4.42 -21.51
N LYS A 95 7.14 3.10 -21.28
CA LYS A 95 8.32 2.30 -21.60
C LYS A 95 8.65 2.35 -23.10
N ASP A 96 7.64 2.38 -23.95
CA ASP A 96 7.82 2.45 -25.41
C ASP A 96 8.53 3.73 -25.88
N LEU A 97 8.51 4.78 -25.06
CA LEU A 97 9.17 6.06 -25.35
C LEU A 97 10.59 6.16 -24.77
N ALA A 98 11.07 5.13 -24.05
CA ALA A 98 12.35 5.20 -23.34
C ALA A 98 13.56 5.45 -24.27
N LEU A 99 13.50 5.01 -25.53
CA LEU A 99 14.56 5.22 -26.52
C LEU A 99 14.44 6.56 -27.26
N SER A 100 13.22 6.99 -27.58
CA SER A 100 12.98 8.19 -28.38
C SER A 100 12.94 9.46 -27.53
N SER A 101 12.49 9.35 -26.27
CA SER A 101 12.35 10.46 -25.31
C SER A 101 12.91 10.07 -23.93
N PRO A 102 14.21 9.73 -23.84
CA PRO A 102 14.83 9.19 -22.63
C PRO A 102 14.80 10.16 -21.44
N ALA A 103 15.02 11.46 -21.67
CA ALA A 103 14.99 12.47 -20.60
C ALA A 103 13.58 12.75 -20.05
N GLN A 104 12.54 12.37 -20.80
CA GLN A 104 11.13 12.55 -20.43
C GLN A 104 10.50 11.27 -19.88
N THR A 105 11.21 10.14 -19.96
CA THR A 105 10.74 8.82 -19.51
C THR A 105 11.46 8.42 -18.23
N LEU A 106 10.72 8.45 -17.14
CA LEU A 106 11.21 8.26 -15.78
C LEU A 106 11.02 6.79 -15.37
N SER A 107 12.13 6.08 -15.17
CA SER A 107 12.18 4.67 -14.75
C SER A 107 13.20 4.51 -13.61
N ASN A 108 13.13 3.42 -12.86
CA ASN A 108 14.00 3.15 -11.69
C ASN A 108 13.90 4.21 -10.56
N VAL A 109 12.83 5.01 -10.54
CA VAL A 109 12.64 6.11 -9.58
C VAL A 109 12.63 5.64 -8.13
N LYS A 110 12.21 4.38 -7.88
CA LYS A 110 12.25 3.75 -6.55
C LYS A 110 13.63 3.77 -5.89
N ARG A 111 14.71 3.86 -6.67
CA ARG A 111 16.08 3.97 -6.14
C ARG A 111 16.35 5.29 -5.41
N LEU A 112 15.55 6.33 -5.68
CA LEU A 112 15.71 7.67 -5.13
C LEU A 112 14.80 7.96 -3.93
N ILE A 113 13.74 7.17 -3.73
CA ILE A 113 12.76 7.37 -2.65
C ILE A 113 13.45 7.38 -1.28
N GLY A 114 13.13 8.38 -0.47
CA GLY A 114 13.66 8.52 0.89
C GLY A 114 15.17 8.74 0.99
N ARG A 115 15.85 9.15 -0.09
CA ARG A 115 17.29 9.42 -0.09
C ARG A 115 17.62 10.90 -0.21
N ASP A 116 18.70 11.31 0.43
CA ASP A 116 19.28 12.64 0.24
C ASP A 116 19.96 12.75 -1.12
N TYR A 117 19.89 13.93 -1.73
CA TYR A 117 20.54 14.18 -3.01
C TYR A 117 22.05 13.91 -2.97
N LYS A 118 22.70 14.21 -1.83
CA LYS A 118 24.14 14.05 -1.65
C LYS A 118 24.58 12.62 -1.36
N ASP A 119 23.65 11.67 -1.21
CA ASP A 119 23.97 10.26 -0.99
C ASP A 119 24.86 9.70 -2.11
N ALA A 120 25.91 8.95 -1.74
CA ALA A 120 26.84 8.40 -2.73
C ALA A 120 26.19 7.35 -3.65
N GLY A 121 25.12 6.68 -3.19
CA GLY A 121 24.28 5.84 -4.03
C GLY A 121 23.52 6.66 -5.07
N VAL A 122 22.81 7.71 -4.62
CA VAL A 122 22.06 8.63 -5.50
C VAL A 122 22.98 9.25 -6.56
N GLN A 123 24.16 9.73 -6.17
CA GLN A 123 25.11 10.35 -7.10
C GLN A 123 25.66 9.36 -8.15
N ARG A 124 25.79 8.07 -7.80
CA ARG A 124 26.18 7.03 -8.75
C ARG A 124 25.02 6.71 -9.71
N ASP A 125 23.83 6.50 -9.18
CA ASP A 125 22.64 6.17 -9.98
C ASP A 125 22.27 7.30 -10.93
N SER A 126 22.37 8.56 -10.47
CA SER A 126 22.08 9.76 -11.26
C SER A 126 22.92 9.88 -12.54
N LYS A 127 24.14 9.33 -12.56
CA LYS A 127 25.02 9.34 -13.74
C LYS A 127 24.58 8.36 -14.83
N MET A 128 23.80 7.35 -14.45
CA MET A 128 23.29 6.32 -15.37
C MET A 128 21.84 6.59 -15.78
N MET A 129 21.16 7.50 -15.08
CA MET A 129 19.78 7.89 -15.40
C MET A 129 19.75 8.85 -16.59
N PRO A 130 18.83 8.67 -17.55
CA PRO A 130 18.73 9.55 -18.71
C PRO A 130 18.06 10.91 -18.41
N PHE A 131 17.51 11.07 -17.20
CA PHE A 131 16.82 12.27 -16.73
C PHE A 131 17.61 12.93 -15.59
N LYS A 132 17.33 14.21 -15.36
CA LYS A 132 18.09 15.02 -14.41
C LYS A 132 17.61 14.80 -12.97
N VAL A 133 18.48 14.28 -12.12
CA VAL A 133 18.29 14.24 -10.66
C VAL A 133 18.85 15.53 -10.05
N VAL A 134 18.09 16.17 -9.17
CA VAL A 134 18.39 17.46 -8.52
C VAL A 134 18.14 17.39 -7.02
N ALA A 135 18.68 18.34 -6.26
CA ALA A 135 18.29 18.53 -4.87
C ALA A 135 16.91 19.22 -4.80
N HIS A 136 16.02 18.67 -3.99
CA HIS A 136 14.81 19.36 -3.56
C HIS A 136 15.14 20.43 -2.49
N SER A 137 14.19 21.29 -2.16
CA SER A 137 14.37 22.38 -1.18
C SER A 137 14.77 21.92 0.24
N ASP A 138 14.45 20.68 0.60
CA ASP A 138 14.81 20.05 1.88
C ASP A 138 16.09 19.20 1.79
N GLY A 139 16.77 19.19 0.65
CA GLY A 139 18.00 18.43 0.41
C GLY A 139 17.78 16.99 -0.07
N SER A 140 16.52 16.50 -0.10
CA SER A 140 16.19 15.19 -0.65
C SER A 140 16.42 15.10 -2.16
N ALA A 141 16.59 13.88 -2.68
CA ALA A 141 16.73 13.65 -4.12
C ALA A 141 15.39 13.86 -4.83
N ALA A 142 15.39 14.65 -5.89
CA ALA A 142 14.23 14.90 -6.75
C ALA A 142 14.61 14.82 -8.22
N ILE A 143 13.61 14.86 -9.10
CA ILE A 143 13.77 14.73 -10.55
C ILE A 143 13.27 16.01 -11.21
N SER A 144 14.08 16.58 -12.09
CA SER A 144 13.68 17.71 -12.93
C SER A 144 13.29 17.19 -14.31
N VAL A 145 12.03 17.35 -14.69
CA VAL A 145 11.48 16.93 -15.99
C VAL A 145 10.69 18.07 -16.62
N ALA A 146 10.67 18.15 -17.95
CA ALA A 146 9.86 19.16 -18.64
C ALA A 146 8.39 18.70 -18.69
N VAL A 147 7.47 19.52 -18.19
CA VAL A 147 6.03 19.33 -18.30
C VAL A 147 5.49 20.58 -19.01
N ASP A 148 4.88 20.40 -20.17
CA ASP A 148 4.35 21.49 -21.01
C ASP A 148 5.37 22.60 -21.29
N GLY A 149 6.62 22.21 -21.54
CA GLY A 149 7.72 23.13 -21.83
C GLY A 149 8.30 23.83 -20.61
N GLN A 150 7.77 23.59 -19.40
CA GLN A 150 8.30 24.14 -18.16
C GLN A 150 9.05 23.08 -17.35
N ALA A 151 10.19 23.44 -16.78
CA ALA A 151 10.92 22.55 -15.89
C ALA A 151 10.16 22.40 -14.56
N LYS A 152 9.71 21.19 -14.27
CA LYS A 152 9.06 20.84 -13.00
C LYS A 152 9.99 19.94 -12.19
N VAL A 153 10.14 20.26 -10.91
CA VAL A 153 10.85 19.41 -9.94
C VAL A 153 9.81 18.55 -9.25
N LEU A 154 9.92 17.23 -9.43
CA LEU A 154 9.04 16.23 -8.86
C LEU A 154 9.81 15.35 -7.89
N ARG A 155 9.20 15.04 -6.77
CA ARG A 155 9.72 14.05 -5.82
C ARG A 155 9.54 12.62 -6.37
N PRO A 156 10.43 11.68 -6.02
CA PRO A 156 10.29 10.27 -6.39
C PRO A 156 8.95 9.65 -5.94
N GLU A 157 8.41 10.12 -4.82
CA GLU A 157 7.11 9.71 -4.27
C GLU A 157 5.94 10.16 -5.15
N GLU A 158 6.00 11.36 -5.76
CA GLU A 158 4.97 11.85 -6.67
C GLU A 158 4.88 11.00 -7.94
N ILE A 159 6.02 10.56 -8.47
CA ILE A 159 6.07 9.67 -9.64
C ILE A 159 5.57 8.28 -9.26
N SER A 160 5.93 7.81 -8.06
CA SER A 160 5.44 6.54 -7.54
C SER A 160 3.93 6.56 -7.29
N ALA A 161 3.36 7.70 -6.88
CA ALA A 161 1.92 7.89 -6.73
C ALA A 161 1.19 7.74 -8.07
N LEU A 162 1.77 8.21 -9.19
CA LEU A 162 1.20 7.96 -10.52
C LEU A 162 1.15 6.47 -10.86
N LEU A 163 2.22 5.72 -10.53
CA LEU A 163 2.25 4.26 -10.72
C LEU A 163 1.20 3.54 -9.87
N LEU A 164 1.06 3.94 -8.60
CA LEU A 164 0.06 3.39 -7.68
C LEU A 164 -1.37 3.69 -8.17
N LYS A 165 -1.61 4.91 -8.65
CA LYS A 165 -2.89 5.31 -9.22
C LYS A 165 -3.26 4.45 -10.43
N GLU A 166 -2.33 4.23 -11.36
CA GLU A 166 -2.56 3.37 -12.53
C GLU A 166 -2.89 1.91 -12.13
N LEU A 167 -2.17 1.34 -11.16
CA LEU A 167 -2.46 -0.01 -10.66
C LEU A 167 -3.82 -0.11 -9.96
N THR A 168 -4.19 0.93 -9.22
CA THR A 168 -5.52 1.04 -8.59
C THR A 168 -6.60 1.18 -9.66
N ASP A 169 -6.39 2.00 -10.69
CA ASP A 169 -7.32 2.18 -11.81
C ASP A 169 -7.52 0.86 -12.59
N ARG A 170 -6.46 0.08 -12.80
CA ARG A 170 -6.53 -1.29 -13.36
C ARG A 170 -7.38 -2.21 -12.47
N ALA A 171 -7.14 -2.18 -11.16
CA ALA A 171 -7.90 -2.99 -10.21
C ALA A 171 -9.40 -2.63 -10.18
N GLN A 172 -9.73 -1.34 -10.21
CA GLN A 172 -11.12 -0.87 -10.25
C GLN A 172 -11.84 -1.33 -11.51
N LYS A 173 -11.19 -1.22 -12.67
CA LYS A 173 -11.73 -1.72 -13.95
C LYS A 173 -11.95 -3.24 -13.90
N TYR A 174 -10.98 -3.98 -13.38
CA TYR A 174 -11.07 -5.44 -13.27
C TYR A 174 -12.17 -5.91 -12.30
N LEU A 175 -12.36 -5.20 -11.18
CA LEU A 175 -13.37 -5.54 -10.16
C LEU A 175 -14.76 -4.96 -10.45
N GLY A 176 -14.86 -3.98 -11.35
CA GLY A 176 -16.11 -3.27 -11.67
C GLY A 176 -16.63 -2.37 -10.54
N ARG A 177 -15.76 -1.97 -9.60
CA ARG A 177 -16.11 -1.14 -8.43
C ARG A 177 -14.89 -0.37 -7.92
N GLU A 178 -15.15 0.65 -7.10
CA GLU A 178 -14.12 1.47 -6.47
C GLU A 178 -13.25 0.65 -5.50
N VAL A 179 -11.94 0.99 -5.45
CA VAL A 179 -10.95 0.37 -4.55
C VAL A 179 -10.37 1.47 -3.68
N LYS A 180 -10.59 1.39 -2.36
CA LYS A 180 -10.12 2.39 -1.37
C LYS A 180 -9.03 1.86 -0.44
N HIS A 181 -8.70 0.58 -0.56
CA HIS A 181 -7.83 -0.13 0.36
C HIS A 181 -6.77 -0.91 -0.43
N ALA A 182 -5.52 -0.54 -0.24
CA ALA A 182 -4.35 -1.09 -0.92
C ALA A 182 -3.13 -1.08 0.01
#